data_AF-A0A3B9PJE3-F1
#
_entry.id   AF-A0A3B9PJE3-F1
#
_cell.length_a   1.000
_cell.length_b   1.000
_cell.length_c   1.000
_cell.angle_alpha   90.00
_cell.angle_beta   90.00
_cell.angle_gamma   90.00
#
_symmetry.space_group_name_H-M   'P 1'
#
loop_
_entity.id
_entity.type
_entity.pdbx_description
1 polymer ?
#
loop_
_entity_poly.entity_id
_entity_poly.type
_entity_poly.pdbx_seq_one_letter_code
_entity_poly.pdbx_strand_id
1 'polypeptide(L)'
;MPSFRLLSLLLLAGLAAPAHADIYKCTDADGRVTYTNDRSLGRGCVRLQSDQPVSSIPAPTRRPAATPSAQPASPGAFPRVSPNDQRSRDDARRQVLQSELATEESALAAAEKALAEQEAVRLGDERNYQKVLDRLQPFKDKVELHKRNIEALRREISGLR
;
A
#
# COMPACT_ATOMS: atom_id res chain seq x y z
N MET A 1 -41.57 -13.27 33.04
CA MET A 1 -40.60 -12.14 33.02
C MET A 1 -39.62 -12.10 31.81
N PRO A 2 -39.74 -12.87 30.71
CA PRO A 2 -38.82 -12.70 29.56
C PRO A 2 -39.22 -11.54 28.63
N SER A 3 -40.49 -11.13 28.64
CA SER A 3 -41.04 -10.09 27.75
C SER A 3 -40.49 -8.69 28.02
N PHE A 4 -40.14 -8.37 29.27
CA PHE A 4 -39.54 -7.08 29.62
C PHE A 4 -38.11 -6.94 29.08
N ARG A 5 -37.33 -8.02 29.00
CA ARG A 5 -35.96 -8.00 28.48
C ARG A 5 -35.90 -7.79 26.96
N LEU A 6 -36.88 -8.33 26.23
CA LEU A 6 -37.04 -8.10 24.79
C LEU A 6 -37.42 -6.65 24.49
N LEU A 7 -38.26 -6.05 25.34
CA LEU A 7 -38.64 -4.63 25.21
C LEU A 7 -37.43 -3.69 25.43
N SER A 8 -36.56 -4.02 26.39
CA SER A 8 -35.32 -3.26 26.65
C SER A 8 -34.34 -3.30 25.48
N LEU A 9 -34.22 -4.44 24.79
CA LEU A 9 -33.32 -4.60 23.65
C LEU A 9 -33.82 -3.84 22.41
N LEU A 10 -35.14 -3.82 22.19
CA LEU A 10 -35.77 -3.06 21.11
C LEU A 10 -35.65 -1.54 21.32
N LEU A 11 -35.74 -1.07 22.57
CA LEU A 11 -35.59 0.35 22.89
C LEU A 11 -34.13 0.83 22.70
N LEU A 12 -33.14 -0.02 22.96
CA LEU A 12 -31.72 0.30 22.76
C LEU A 12 -31.33 0.36 21.27
N ALA A 13 -31.96 -0.46 20.42
CA ALA A 13 -31.71 -0.46 18.98
C ALA A 13 -32.25 0.80 18.25
N GLY A 14 -33.22 1.51 18.86
CA GLY A 14 -33.82 2.72 18.29
C GLY A 14 -32.99 4.01 18.44
N LEU A 15 -31.90 4.00 19.24
CA LEU A 15 -31.07 5.19 19.48
C LEU A 15 -29.92 5.37 18.49
N ALA A 16 -29.76 4.48 17.50
CA ALA A 16 -28.73 4.64 16.48
C ALA A 16 -29.13 5.73 15.47
N ALA A 17 -28.74 6.97 15.74
CA ALA A 17 -28.82 8.04 14.74
C ALA A 17 -27.82 7.75 13.60
N PRO A 18 -28.24 7.80 12.32
CA PRO A 18 -27.31 7.67 11.22
C PRO A 18 -26.36 8.88 11.22
N ALA A 19 -25.07 8.62 11.37
CA ALA A 19 -24.05 9.65 11.16
C ALA A 19 -23.89 9.86 9.65
N HIS A 20 -24.57 10.88 9.11
CA HIS A 20 -24.40 11.29 7.72
C HIS A 20 -23.18 12.20 7.60
N ALA A 21 -22.12 11.71 6.96
CA ALA A 21 -20.95 12.49 6.61
C ALA A 21 -21.10 13.02 5.17
N ASP A 22 -21.26 14.33 5.03
CA ASP A 22 -21.27 15.00 3.73
C ASP A 22 -19.84 15.34 3.31
N ILE A 23 -19.45 14.93 2.10
CA ILE A 23 -18.13 15.23 1.52
C ILE A 23 -18.30 16.41 0.56
N TYR A 24 -17.42 17.40 0.65
CA TYR A 24 -17.41 18.59 -0.21
C TYR A 24 -16.15 18.60 -1.07
N LYS A 25 -16.33 18.99 -2.34
CA LYS A 25 -15.24 19.37 -3.24
C LYS A 25 -15.16 20.89 -3.28
N CYS A 26 -14.07 21.45 -2.78
CA CYS A 26 -13.80 22.89 -2.78
C CYS A 26 -12.78 23.22 -3.86
N THR A 27 -13.08 24.25 -4.67
CA THR A 27 -12.17 24.81 -5.67
C THR A 27 -11.85 26.25 -5.30
N ASP A 28 -10.58 26.52 -5.04
CA ASP A 28 -10.12 27.89 -4.74
C ASP A 28 -9.96 28.74 -6.02
N ALA A 29 -9.59 30.01 -5.83
CA ALA A 29 -9.39 30.97 -6.93
C ALA A 29 -8.22 30.59 -7.85
N ASP A 30 -7.27 29.80 -7.35
CA ASP A 30 -6.10 29.31 -8.08
C ASP A 30 -6.35 27.95 -8.77
N GLY A 31 -7.58 27.44 -8.68
CA GLY A 31 -8.02 26.19 -9.30
C GLY A 31 -7.58 24.92 -8.55
N ARG A 32 -7.04 25.02 -7.34
CA ARG A 32 -6.69 23.85 -6.53
C ARG A 32 -7.96 23.22 -5.95
N VAL A 33 -8.04 21.91 -6.10
CA VAL A 33 -9.15 21.09 -5.62
C VAL A 33 -8.79 20.48 -4.28
N THR A 34 -9.64 20.71 -3.27
CA THR A 34 -9.52 20.07 -1.95
C THR A 34 -10.82 19.35 -1.60
N TYR A 35 -10.71 18.12 -1.09
CA TYR A 35 -11.84 17.35 -0.60
C TYR A 35 -11.87 17.40 0.93
N THR A 36 -12.99 17.80 1.51
CA THR A 36 -13.13 18.01 2.96
C THR A 36 -14.52 17.58 3.44
N ASN A 37 -14.59 17.12 4.68
CA ASN A 37 -15.85 16.80 5.36
C ASN A 37 -16.45 18.04 6.06
N ASP A 38 -15.70 19.16 6.08
CA ASP A 38 -16.12 20.41 6.68
C ASP A 38 -16.19 21.51 5.62
N ARG A 39 -17.41 22.00 5.37
CA ARG A 39 -17.71 23.04 4.38
C ARG A 39 -17.06 24.39 4.72
N SER A 40 -16.73 24.64 5.99
CA SER A 40 -16.16 25.92 6.44
C SER A 40 -14.69 26.07 6.09
N LEU A 41 -14.00 24.98 5.76
CA LEU A 41 -12.55 24.96 5.49
C LEU A 41 -12.17 25.43 4.08
N GLY A 42 -13.15 25.70 3.19
CA GLY A 42 -12.87 26.09 1.81
C GLY A 42 -13.85 27.12 1.25
N ARG A 43 -13.41 27.83 0.20
CA ARG A 43 -14.28 28.67 -0.64
C ARG A 43 -14.70 27.88 -1.88
N GLY A 44 -15.87 28.18 -2.45
CA GLY A 44 -16.36 27.51 -3.67
C GLY A 44 -16.68 26.03 -3.50
N CYS A 45 -17.14 25.60 -2.31
CA CYS A 45 -17.39 24.19 -2.01
C CYS A 45 -18.75 23.70 -2.53
N VAL A 46 -18.73 22.60 -3.28
CA VAL A 46 -19.92 21.88 -3.78
C VAL A 46 -19.99 20.51 -3.10
N ARG A 47 -21.18 20.15 -2.58
CA ARG A 47 -21.43 18.83 -1.96
C ARG A 47 -21.31 17.75 -3.03
N LEU A 48 -20.49 16.73 -2.77
CA LEU A 48 -20.45 15.52 -3.58
C LEU A 48 -21.63 14.65 -3.17
N GLN A 49 -22.52 14.37 -4.11
CA GLN A 49 -23.59 13.41 -3.89
C GLN A 49 -23.00 12.00 -3.98
N SER A 50 -23.10 11.25 -2.88
CA SER A 50 -22.70 9.84 -2.79
C SER A 50 -23.50 8.92 -3.73
N ASP A 51 -24.63 9.42 -4.24
CA ASP A 51 -25.60 8.66 -5.03
C ASP A 51 -25.33 8.74 -6.54
N GLN A 52 -24.28 9.44 -6.97
CA GLN A 52 -23.94 9.48 -8.38
C GLN A 52 -23.40 8.11 -8.79
N PRO A 53 -24.01 7.42 -9.78
CA PRO A 53 -23.47 6.17 -10.28
C PRO A 53 -22.07 6.45 -10.79
N VAL A 54 -21.06 5.90 -10.09
CA VAL A 54 -19.72 5.77 -10.64
C VAL A 54 -19.93 5.07 -11.98
N SER A 55 -19.52 5.68 -13.08
CA SER A 55 -19.55 5.04 -14.40
C SER A 55 -18.61 3.84 -14.34
N SER A 56 -19.14 2.72 -13.86
CA SER A 56 -18.48 1.43 -13.91
C SER A 56 -18.51 1.04 -15.37
N ILE A 57 -17.40 1.26 -16.05
CA ILE A 57 -17.18 0.69 -17.37
C ILE A 57 -17.38 -0.83 -17.18
N PRO A 58 -18.35 -1.46 -17.85
CA PRO A 58 -18.54 -2.90 -17.75
C PRO A 58 -17.21 -3.59 -18.07
N ALA A 59 -16.84 -4.61 -17.30
CA ALA A 59 -15.70 -5.45 -17.66
C ALA A 59 -15.87 -5.89 -19.12
N PRO A 60 -14.85 -5.74 -19.99
CA PRO A 60 -15.00 -6.06 -21.40
C PRO A 60 -15.45 -7.51 -21.52
N THR A 61 -16.63 -7.70 -22.09
CA THR A 61 -17.10 -9.03 -22.47
C THR A 61 -16.02 -9.67 -23.33
N ARG A 62 -15.58 -10.88 -22.95
CA ARG A 62 -14.55 -11.63 -23.67
C ARG A 62 -15.13 -12.03 -25.03
N ARG A 63 -15.01 -11.14 -26.00
CA ARG A 63 -15.46 -11.39 -27.37
C ARG A 63 -14.61 -12.54 -27.92
N PRO A 64 -15.20 -13.58 -28.52
CA PRO A 64 -14.42 -14.59 -29.24
C PRO A 64 -13.58 -13.89 -30.31
N ALA A 65 -12.33 -14.36 -30.48
CA ALA A 65 -11.32 -13.75 -31.32
C ALA A 65 -11.87 -13.47 -32.73
N ALA A 66 -12.25 -12.22 -32.97
CA ALA A 66 -12.54 -11.73 -34.30
C ALA A 66 -11.21 -11.42 -34.99
N THR A 67 -11.11 -11.85 -36.25
CA THR A 67 -10.10 -11.52 -37.24
C THR A 67 -9.64 -10.05 -37.14
N PRO A 68 -8.35 -9.74 -37.40
CA PRO A 68 -7.78 -8.43 -37.13
C PRO A 68 -8.42 -7.37 -38.04
N SER A 69 -9.44 -6.69 -37.50
CA SER A 69 -9.96 -5.46 -38.07
C SER A 69 -9.14 -4.30 -37.49
N ALA A 70 -8.78 -3.38 -38.38
CA ALA A 70 -7.87 -2.27 -38.12
C ALA A 70 -8.19 -1.56 -36.79
N GLN A 71 -7.15 -1.39 -35.96
CA GLN A 71 -7.25 -0.65 -34.71
C GLN A 71 -7.82 0.76 -34.98
N PRO A 72 -8.80 1.25 -34.20
CA PRO A 72 -9.21 2.64 -34.29
C PRO A 72 -8.01 3.53 -33.97
N ALA A 73 -7.72 4.49 -34.86
CA ALA A 73 -6.64 5.43 -34.70
C ALA A 73 -6.79 6.18 -33.37
N SER A 74 -5.85 5.95 -32.45
CA SER A 74 -5.71 6.74 -31.23
C SER A 74 -5.64 8.24 -31.60
N PRO A 75 -6.28 9.16 -30.85
CA PRO A 75 -6.26 10.58 -31.15
C PRO A 75 -4.81 11.04 -31.37
N GLY A 76 -4.51 11.48 -32.58
CA GLY A 76 -3.15 11.80 -32.99
C GLY A 76 -2.66 13.07 -32.27
N ALA A 77 -2.02 12.91 -31.11
CA ALA A 77 -0.97 13.80 -30.55
C ALA A 77 -0.64 13.52 -29.07
N PHE A 78 -0.82 12.29 -28.54
CA PHE A 78 -0.19 11.99 -27.24
C PHE A 78 1.30 11.69 -27.44
N PRO A 79 2.22 12.35 -26.69
CA PRO A 79 3.65 12.08 -26.80
C PRO A 79 3.93 10.60 -26.53
N ARG A 80 4.51 9.91 -27.51
CA ARG A 80 4.96 8.53 -27.33
C ARG A 80 6.38 8.57 -26.76
N VAL A 81 6.60 7.85 -25.67
CA VAL A 81 7.95 7.64 -25.11
C VAL A 81 8.78 6.91 -26.18
N SER A 82 9.98 7.41 -26.47
CA SER A 82 10.83 6.74 -27.47
C SER A 82 11.34 5.41 -26.89
N PRO A 83 11.63 4.40 -27.72
CA PRO A 83 12.23 3.16 -27.25
C PRO A 83 13.56 3.37 -26.51
N ASN A 84 14.29 4.45 -26.84
CA ASN A 84 15.54 4.80 -26.16
C ASN A 84 15.27 5.35 -24.74
N ASP A 85 14.25 6.19 -24.59
CA ASP A 85 13.82 6.71 -23.28
C ASP A 85 13.26 5.60 -22.38
N GLN A 86 12.60 4.60 -22.96
CA GLN A 86 12.12 3.46 -22.20
C GLN A 86 13.29 2.61 -21.67
N ARG A 87 14.28 2.30 -22.52
CA ARG A 87 15.49 1.56 -22.13
C ARG A 87 16.29 2.28 -21.06
N SER A 88 16.52 3.59 -21.21
CA SER A 88 17.28 4.37 -20.23
C SER A 88 16.60 4.36 -18.85
N ARG A 89 15.26 4.39 -18.82
CA ARG A 89 14.50 4.26 -17.57
C ARG A 89 14.58 2.87 -16.97
N ASP A 90 14.51 1.83 -17.79
CA ASP A 90 14.60 0.44 -17.32
C ASP A 90 16.00 0.13 -16.79
N ASP A 91 17.05 0.66 -17.42
CA ASP A 91 18.43 0.57 -16.94
C ASP A 91 18.65 1.36 -15.65
N ALA A 92 18.11 2.57 -15.54
CA ALA A 92 18.15 3.35 -14.31
C ALA A 92 17.43 2.63 -13.16
N ARG A 93 16.25 2.05 -13.43
CA ARG A 93 15.52 1.23 -12.45
C ARG A 93 16.34 0.03 -12.03
N ARG A 94 16.97 -0.67 -12.96
CA ARG A 94 17.85 -1.81 -12.66
C ARG A 94 19.01 -1.40 -11.75
N GLN A 95 19.66 -0.27 -12.03
CA GLN A 95 20.76 0.25 -11.21
C GLN A 95 20.30 0.60 -9.79
N VAL A 96 19.14 1.24 -9.64
CA VAL A 96 18.56 1.54 -8.32
C VAL A 96 18.31 0.27 -7.53
N LEU A 97 17.63 -0.72 -8.11
CA LEU A 97 17.35 -1.99 -7.42
C LEU A 97 18.63 -2.76 -7.07
N GLN A 98 19.67 -2.70 -7.91
CA GLN A 98 20.97 -3.29 -7.62
C GLN A 98 21.65 -2.60 -6.43
N SER A 99 21.56 -1.27 -6.34
CA SER A 99 22.12 -0.51 -5.21
C SER A 99 21.38 -0.78 -3.91
N GLU A 100 20.05 -0.92 -3.96
CA GLU A 100 19.21 -1.31 -2.82
C GLU A 100 19.54 -2.72 -2.37
N LEU A 101 19.72 -3.66 -3.31
CA LEU A 101 20.11 -5.03 -3.02
C LEU A 101 21.47 -5.09 -2.32
N ALA A 102 22.47 -4.36 -2.80
CA ALA A 102 23.78 -4.30 -2.15
C ALA A 102 23.68 -3.71 -0.73
N THR A 103 22.83 -2.70 -0.54
CA THR A 103 22.57 -2.10 0.77
C THR A 103 21.94 -3.12 1.72
N GLU A 104 20.91 -3.85 1.28
CA GLU A 104 20.25 -4.89 2.08
C GLU A 104 21.18 -6.08 2.38
N GLU A 105 22.02 -6.50 1.44
CA GLU A 105 23.04 -7.54 1.69
C GLU A 105 24.04 -7.10 2.77
N SER A 106 24.47 -5.84 2.75
CA SER A 106 25.34 -5.29 3.80
C SER A 106 24.63 -5.19 5.17
N ALA A 107 23.33 -4.84 5.16
CA ALA A 107 22.51 -4.75 6.36
C ALA A 107 22.26 -6.14 6.97
N LEU A 108 22.05 -7.16 6.13
CA LEU A 108 21.94 -8.55 6.56
C LEU A 108 23.22 -9.00 7.26
N ALA A 109 24.40 -8.77 6.67
CA ALA A 109 25.67 -9.14 7.26
C ALA A 109 25.89 -8.45 8.62
N ALA A 110 25.51 -7.17 8.75
CA ALA A 110 25.55 -6.44 10.01
C ALA A 110 24.58 -7.02 11.06
N ALA A 111 23.36 -7.39 10.65
CA ALA A 111 22.36 -8.00 11.53
C ALA A 111 22.79 -9.38 12.02
N GLU A 112 23.38 -10.21 11.16
CA GLU A 112 23.91 -11.52 11.53
C GLU A 112 25.08 -11.39 12.52
N LYS A 113 25.96 -10.41 12.30
CA LYS A 113 27.04 -10.11 13.26
C LYS A 113 26.47 -9.67 14.61
N ALA A 114 25.49 -8.77 14.62
CA ALA A 114 24.86 -8.30 15.86
C ALA A 114 24.15 -9.45 16.61
N LEU A 115 23.49 -10.37 15.89
CA LEU A 115 22.90 -11.57 16.47
C LEU A 115 24.00 -12.45 17.12
N ALA A 116 25.08 -12.72 16.40
CA ALA A 116 26.19 -13.54 16.91
C ALA A 116 26.86 -12.92 18.14
N GLU A 117 27.04 -11.59 18.16
CA GLU A 117 27.54 -10.87 19.33
C GLU A 117 26.61 -11.06 20.53
N GLN A 118 25.29 -10.95 20.34
CA GLN A 118 24.33 -11.16 21.43
C GLN A 118 24.26 -12.60 21.91
N GLU A 119 24.39 -13.57 21.02
CA GLU A 119 24.47 -15.00 21.36
C GLU A 119 25.74 -15.33 22.16
N ALA A 120 26.85 -14.63 21.90
CA ALA A 120 28.10 -14.80 22.64
C ALA A 120 28.08 -14.17 24.04
N VAL A 121 27.22 -13.17 24.28
CA VAL A 121 27.06 -12.57 25.61
C VAL A 121 26.40 -13.57 26.54
N ARG A 122 27.14 -14.02 27.55
CA ARG A 122 26.64 -14.85 28.65
C ARG A 122 26.32 -13.99 29.87
N LEU A 123 25.04 -13.78 30.17
CA LEU A 123 24.64 -13.18 31.44
C LEU A 123 24.51 -14.28 32.50
N GLY A 124 25.08 -14.05 33.69
CA GLY A 124 24.97 -14.98 34.82
C GLY A 124 23.54 -15.25 35.31
N ASP A 125 22.57 -14.45 34.86
CA ASP A 125 21.14 -14.54 35.18
C ASP A 125 20.33 -15.43 34.20
N GLU A 126 21.01 -16.07 33.25
CA GLU A 126 20.42 -16.89 32.16
C GLU A 126 19.98 -18.29 32.59
N ARG A 127 19.71 -18.53 33.87
CA ARG A 127 19.06 -19.77 34.33
C ARG A 127 17.68 -19.96 33.71
N ASN A 128 17.04 -18.88 33.28
CA ASN A 128 15.78 -18.90 32.56
C ASN A 128 16.02 -18.75 31.05
N TYR A 129 15.85 -19.86 30.32
CA TYR A 129 15.98 -19.93 28.86
C TYR A 129 15.06 -18.95 28.12
N GLN A 130 13.86 -18.65 28.66
CA GLN A 130 12.92 -17.73 28.02
C GLN A 130 13.47 -16.30 27.92
N LYS A 131 14.20 -15.83 28.94
CA LYS A 131 14.81 -14.49 28.91
C LYS A 131 15.86 -14.36 27.79
N VAL A 132 16.58 -15.45 27.51
CA VAL A 132 17.56 -15.50 26.41
C VAL A 132 16.84 -15.45 25.07
N LEU A 133 15.76 -16.23 24.91
CA LEU A 133 14.94 -16.19 23.70
C LEU A 133 14.39 -14.78 23.45
N ASP A 134 13.79 -14.15 24.46
CA ASP A 134 13.20 -12.82 24.34
C ASP A 134 14.25 -11.75 23.98
N ARG A 135 15.48 -11.88 24.52
CA ARG A 135 16.61 -11.00 24.18
C ARG A 135 17.08 -11.17 22.74
N LEU A 136 17.17 -12.41 22.26
CA LEU A 136 17.68 -12.73 20.92
C LEU A 136 16.62 -12.55 19.83
N GLN A 137 15.34 -12.66 20.17
CA GLN A 137 14.22 -12.54 19.22
C GLN A 137 14.30 -11.30 18.32
N PRO A 138 14.49 -10.07 18.83
CA PRO A 138 14.58 -8.89 17.96
C PRO A 138 15.75 -8.92 16.97
N PHE A 139 16.84 -9.62 17.29
CA PHE A 139 17.98 -9.78 16.37
C PHE A 139 17.67 -10.82 15.29
N LYS A 140 17.04 -11.93 15.66
CA LYS A 140 16.55 -12.93 14.71
C LYS A 140 15.52 -12.34 13.75
N ASP A 141 14.58 -11.54 14.26
CA ASP A 141 13.56 -10.88 13.46
C ASP A 141 14.17 -9.90 12.44
N LYS A 142 15.23 -9.18 12.81
CA LYS A 142 15.98 -8.31 11.89
C LYS A 142 16.68 -9.09 10.78
N VAL A 143 17.34 -10.20 11.12
CA VAL A 143 17.98 -11.06 10.11
C VAL A 143 16.95 -11.58 9.11
N GLU A 144 15.81 -12.08 9.59
CA GLU A 144 14.75 -12.58 8.73
C GLU A 144 14.08 -11.47 7.90
N LEU A 145 13.96 -10.26 8.44
CA LEU A 145 13.50 -9.10 7.68
C LEU A 145 14.40 -8.82 6.47
N HIS A 146 15.71 -8.70 6.68
CA HIS A 146 16.66 -8.40 5.60
C HIS A 146 16.73 -9.52 4.56
N LYS A 147 16.66 -10.80 4.98
CA LYS A 147 16.56 -11.93 4.02
C LYS A 147 15.34 -11.82 3.11
N ARG A 148 14.16 -11.53 3.68
CA ARG A 148 12.92 -11.35 2.90
C ARG A 148 13.02 -10.16 1.94
N ASN A 149 13.63 -9.06 2.37
CA ASN A 149 13.84 -7.88 1.51
C ASN A 149 14.75 -8.23 0.31
N ILE A 150 15.86 -8.92 0.56
CA ILE A 150 16.78 -9.39 -0.50
C ILE A 150 16.05 -10.30 -1.49
N GLU A 151 15.24 -11.24 -1.01
CA GLU A 151 14.44 -12.10 -1.88
C GLU A 151 13.45 -11.30 -2.74
N ALA A 152 12.76 -10.32 -2.16
CA ALA A 152 11.83 -9.46 -2.88
C ALA A 152 12.54 -8.65 -3.97
N LEU A 153 13.68 -8.02 -3.65
CA LEU A 153 14.49 -7.26 -4.60
C LEU A 153 15.03 -8.14 -5.73
N ARG A 154 15.53 -9.35 -5.41
CA ARG A 154 15.99 -10.31 -6.44
C ARG A 154 14.88 -10.71 -7.39
N ARG A 155 13.66 -10.92 -6.89
CA ARG A 155 12.49 -11.21 -7.72
C ARG A 155 12.15 -10.02 -8.62
N GLU A 156 12.14 -8.81 -8.07
CA GLU A 156 11.86 -7.60 -8.87
C GLU A 156 12.89 -7.39 -9.98
N ILE A 157 14.18 -7.53 -9.67
CA ILE A 157 15.27 -7.43 -10.66
C ILE A 157 15.10 -8.49 -11.76
N SER A 158 14.76 -9.73 -11.39
CA SER A 158 14.53 -10.80 -12.38
C SER A 158 13.32 -10.53 -13.28
N GLY A 159 12.37 -9.70 -12.82
CA GLY A 159 11.18 -9.30 -13.56
C GLY A 159 11.40 -8.14 -14.53
N LEU A 160 12.56 -7.47 -14.48
CA LEU A 160 12.91 -6.41 -15.42
C LEU A 160 13.29 -7.01 -16.78
N ARG A 161 12.41 -6.84 -17.78
CA ARG A 161 12.64 -7.19 -19.19
C ARG A 161 13.21 -6.02 -19.97
#